data_AF-A0A927AWX7-F1
#
_entry.id   AF-A0A927AWX7-F1
#
_cell.length_a   1.000
_cell.length_b   1.000
_cell.length_c   1.000
_cell.angle_alpha   90.00
_cell.angle_beta   90.00
_cell.angle_gamma   90.00
#
_symmetry.space_group_name_H-M   'P 1'
#
loop_
_entity.id
_entity.type
_entity.pdbx_description
1 polymer ?
#
loop_
_entity_poly.entity_id
_entity_poly.type
_entity_poly.pdbx_seq_one_letter_code
_entity_poly.pdbx_strand_id
1 'polypeptide(L)'
;MNYIIRFFWVCLLFLFSACDKNDLEAQTITMRVAEQYKDCTGVGPQKCLWVKLEDDPTWTLHYSGIEGFAYEEGFEYTLTVKREQVKNPPMDGSSIRYILMKVVEKIKI
;
A
#
# COMPACT_ATOMS: atom_id res chain seq x y z
N MET A 1 61.17 -26.04 -10.16
CA MET A 1 60.00 -26.70 -9.55
C MET A 1 59.21 -25.62 -8.82
N ASN A 2 58.31 -24.91 -9.52
CA ASN A 2 56.87 -25.23 -9.61
C ASN A 2 56.31 -25.25 -8.18
N TYR A 3 55.62 -24.22 -7.68
CA TYR A 3 54.25 -23.84 -8.07
C TYR A 3 54.06 -22.32 -8.17
N ILE A 4 54.40 -21.77 -9.34
CA ILE A 4 53.78 -20.55 -9.87
C ILE A 4 52.57 -21.04 -10.68
N ILE A 5 51.39 -20.43 -10.44
CA ILE A 5 50.08 -20.66 -11.08
C ILE A 5 49.19 -21.72 -10.43
N ARG A 6 48.41 -21.26 -9.43
CA ARG A 6 46.95 -21.51 -9.22
C ARG A 6 46.62 -21.51 -7.73
N PHE A 7 46.34 -20.33 -7.17
CA PHE A 7 45.06 -20.07 -6.49
C PHE A 7 44.94 -18.56 -6.22
N PHE A 8 45.08 -17.79 -7.29
CA PHE A 8 44.48 -16.47 -7.44
C PHE A 8 42.95 -16.66 -7.56
N TRP A 9 42.30 -17.31 -6.59
CA TRP A 9 40.85 -17.59 -6.67
C TRP A 9 40.21 -18.19 -5.40
N VAL A 10 40.40 -17.60 -4.22
CA VAL A 10 39.28 -17.57 -3.26
C VAL A 10 39.27 -16.18 -2.64
N CYS A 11 38.67 -15.27 -3.40
CA CYS A 11 38.07 -14.05 -2.89
C CYS A 11 37.34 -14.34 -1.58
N LEU A 12 37.59 -13.53 -0.55
CA LEU A 12 36.62 -12.50 -0.19
C LEU A 12 35.16 -12.86 -0.56
N LEU A 13 34.52 -13.76 0.18
CA LEU A 13 33.07 -13.85 0.29
C LEU A 13 32.77 -14.20 1.75
N PHE A 14 33.12 -13.28 2.66
CA PHE A 14 32.16 -12.31 3.19
C PHE A 14 30.86 -13.01 3.64
N LEU A 15 30.83 -13.26 4.95
CA LEU A 15 29.64 -13.48 5.74
C LEU A 15 28.67 -12.30 5.55
N PHE A 16 27.78 -12.38 4.55
CA PHE A 16 26.59 -11.56 4.48
C PHE A 16 25.39 -12.47 4.25
N SER A 17 24.97 -13.18 5.29
CA SER A 17 23.53 -13.35 5.48
C SER A 17 23.00 -12.00 5.97
N ALA A 18 22.87 -11.05 5.06
CA ALA A 18 22.03 -9.89 5.28
C ALA A 18 20.61 -10.42 5.34
N CYS A 19 20.09 -10.60 6.55
CA CYS A 19 18.67 -10.76 6.75
C CYS A 19 18.05 -9.42 6.37
N ASP A 20 17.44 -9.36 5.18
CA ASP A 20 16.70 -8.20 4.72
C ASP A 20 15.52 -8.03 5.67
N LYS A 21 15.71 -7.19 6.68
CA LYS A 21 14.60 -6.63 7.44
C LYS A 21 13.94 -5.70 6.43
N ASN A 22 13.02 -6.24 5.62
CA ASN A 22 12.03 -5.40 4.97
C ASN A 22 11.18 -4.85 6.12
N ASP A 23 11.70 -3.81 6.78
CA ASP A 23 10.89 -2.94 7.60
C ASP A 23 9.76 -2.49 6.70
N LEU A 24 8.55 -2.75 7.19
CA LEU A 24 7.30 -2.49 6.52
C LEU A 24 7.09 -0.98 6.46
N GLU A 25 7.90 -0.30 5.67
CA GLU A 25 8.01 1.14 5.67
C GLU A 25 6.71 1.71 5.11
N ALA A 26 6.11 2.61 5.89
CA ALA A 26 4.87 3.24 5.52
C ALA A 26 5.08 4.13 4.29
N GLN A 27 4.21 3.98 3.30
CA GLN A 27 4.29 4.75 2.06
C GLN A 27 3.24 5.84 2.07
N THR A 28 3.63 7.05 1.68
CA THR A 28 2.68 8.13 1.44
C THR A 28 2.32 8.13 -0.03
N ILE A 29 1.04 7.99 -0.35
CA ILE A 29 0.55 7.90 -1.73
C ILE A 29 -0.59 8.87 -1.97
N THR A 30 -0.82 9.19 -3.24
CA THR A 30 -2.04 9.87 -3.66
C THR A 30 -3.15 8.85 -3.95
N MET A 31 -4.36 9.12 -3.48
CA MET A 31 -5.54 8.30 -3.71
C MET A 31 -6.70 9.20 -4.14
N ARG A 32 -7.33 8.89 -5.27
CA ARG A 32 -8.59 9.53 -5.69
C ARG A 32 -9.77 8.68 -5.24
N VAL A 33 -10.83 9.33 -4.77
CA VAL A 33 -12.06 8.67 -4.30
C VAL A 33 -13.24 9.26 -5.08
N ALA A 34 -14.03 8.40 -5.70
CA ALA A 34 -15.18 8.80 -6.52
C ALA A 34 -16.36 9.33 -5.70
N GLU A 35 -17.28 9.98 -6.38
CA GLU A 35 -18.46 10.68 -5.86
C GLU A 35 -19.58 9.78 -5.35
N GLN A 36 -19.51 8.48 -5.62
CA GLN A 36 -20.50 7.50 -5.16
C GLN A 36 -19.85 6.22 -4.64
N TYR A 37 -20.49 5.60 -3.66
CA TYR A 37 -20.18 4.22 -3.27
C TYR A 37 -20.52 3.23 -4.40
N LYS A 38 -19.84 2.09 -4.41
CA LYS A 38 -20.21 0.94 -5.25
C LYS A 38 -20.68 -0.22 -4.38
N ASP A 39 -21.68 -0.95 -4.87
CA ASP A 39 -22.05 -2.25 -4.29
C ASP A 39 -20.89 -3.22 -4.43
N CYS A 40 -20.54 -3.88 -3.32
CA CYS A 40 -19.44 -4.83 -3.25
C CYS A 40 -19.74 -5.91 -2.21
N THR A 41 -19.00 -7.02 -2.26
CA THR A 41 -19.13 -8.11 -1.30
C THR A 41 -17.77 -8.40 -0.69
N GLY A 42 -17.63 -8.16 0.62
CA GLY A 42 -16.47 -8.59 1.41
C GLY A 42 -16.83 -9.87 2.16
N VAL A 43 -16.94 -9.79 3.49
CA VAL A 43 -17.55 -10.85 4.31
C VAL A 43 -19.05 -11.00 4.02
N GLY A 44 -19.69 -9.92 3.56
CA GLY A 44 -21.07 -9.89 3.09
C GLY A 44 -21.34 -8.68 2.17
N PRO A 45 -22.58 -8.50 1.69
CA PRO A 45 -22.96 -7.36 0.87
C PRO A 45 -22.78 -6.04 1.63
N GLN A 46 -22.12 -5.07 1.00
CA GLN A 46 -21.85 -3.76 1.59
C GLN A 46 -21.60 -2.70 0.49
N LYS A 47 -21.34 -1.46 0.92
CA LYS A 47 -20.95 -0.35 0.06
C LYS A 47 -19.45 -0.07 0.23
N CYS A 48 -18.70 -0.08 -0.87
CA CYS A 48 -17.26 0.17 -0.89
C CYS A 48 -16.94 1.49 -1.59
N LEU A 49 -15.85 2.11 -1.18
CA LEU A 49 -15.31 3.26 -1.90
C LEU A 49 -14.81 2.80 -3.27
N TRP A 50 -15.00 3.63 -4.29
CA TRP A 50 -14.40 3.41 -5.60
C TRP A 50 -13.23 4.36 -5.74
N VAL A 51 -12.02 3.80 -5.80
CA VAL A 51 -10.78 4.58 -5.67
C VAL A 51 -9.84 4.33 -6.84
N LYS A 52 -8.98 5.31 -7.12
CA LYS A 52 -7.88 5.17 -8.06
C LYS A 52 -6.59 5.56 -7.35
N LEU A 53 -5.66 4.64 -7.29
CA LEU A 53 -4.38 4.81 -6.61
C LEU A 53 -3.36 5.43 -7.56
N GLU A 54 -2.33 6.07 -7.02
CA GLU A 54 -1.25 6.63 -7.84
C GLU A 54 -0.45 5.54 -8.57
N ASP A 55 -0.25 4.40 -7.93
CA ASP A 55 0.45 3.23 -8.46
C ASP A 55 -0.40 2.37 -9.40
N ASP A 56 -1.72 2.60 -9.45
CA ASP A 56 -2.65 1.86 -10.31
C ASP A 56 -3.61 2.82 -11.04
N PRO A 57 -3.49 2.98 -12.38
CA PRO A 57 -4.32 3.90 -13.12
C PRO A 57 -5.79 3.44 -13.24
N THR A 58 -6.16 2.27 -12.75
CA THR A 58 -7.52 1.73 -12.80
C THR A 58 -8.31 2.03 -11.54
N TRP A 59 -9.62 2.19 -11.71
CA TRP A 59 -10.51 2.35 -10.57
C TRP A 59 -10.82 0.99 -9.94
N THR A 60 -10.58 0.87 -8.64
CA THR A 60 -10.71 -0.37 -7.87
C THR A 60 -11.66 -0.17 -6.68
N LEU A 61 -12.22 -1.27 -6.18
CA LEU A 61 -13.04 -1.27 -4.98
C LEU A 61 -12.13 -1.25 -3.75
N HIS A 62 -12.27 -0.22 -2.92
CA HIS A 62 -11.61 -0.13 -1.63
C HIS A 62 -12.58 -0.57 -0.54
N TYR A 63 -12.39 -1.79 -0.07
CA TYR A 63 -13.26 -2.47 0.88
C TYR A 63 -13.07 -1.98 2.32
N SER A 64 -11.86 -1.54 2.64
CA SER A 64 -11.57 -0.96 3.94
C SER A 64 -11.94 0.52 3.93
N GLY A 65 -12.25 1.10 5.08
CA GLY A 65 -12.31 2.56 5.19
C GLY A 65 -10.92 3.20 5.02
N ILE A 66 -10.88 4.52 5.13
CA ILE A 66 -9.63 5.28 5.30
C ILE A 66 -9.74 5.94 6.68
N GLU A 67 -8.80 5.62 7.58
CA GLU A 67 -8.82 6.13 8.95
C GLU A 67 -8.74 7.66 8.95
N GLY A 68 -9.65 8.32 9.68
CA GLY A 68 -9.73 9.77 9.73
C GLY A 68 -10.39 10.45 8.53
N PHE A 69 -10.85 9.70 7.52
CA PHE A 69 -11.58 10.24 6.38
C PHE A 69 -13.10 10.07 6.55
N ALA A 70 -13.81 11.19 6.61
CA ALA A 70 -15.27 11.22 6.56
C ALA A 70 -15.71 11.47 5.12
N TYR A 71 -16.14 10.41 4.46
CA TYR A 71 -16.66 10.49 3.10
C TYR A 71 -18.05 11.13 3.08
N GLU A 72 -18.28 12.01 2.11
CA GLU A 72 -19.59 12.55 1.77
C GLU A 72 -19.88 12.27 0.29
N GLU A 73 -21.03 11.69 0.01
CA GLU A 73 -21.50 11.37 -1.35
C GLU A 73 -21.76 12.65 -2.16
N GLY A 74 -21.56 12.57 -3.47
CA GLY A 74 -21.64 13.71 -4.40
C GLY A 74 -20.35 14.54 -4.49
N PHE A 75 -19.24 14.06 -3.90
CA PHE A 75 -17.93 14.70 -4.00
C PHE A 75 -16.85 13.74 -4.50
N GLU A 76 -16.06 14.18 -5.47
CA GLU A 76 -14.79 13.54 -5.80
C GLU A 76 -13.67 14.13 -4.93
N TYR A 77 -12.79 13.26 -4.43
CA TYR A 77 -11.68 13.65 -3.57
C TYR A 77 -10.34 13.25 -4.16
N THR A 78 -9.35 14.12 -4.01
CA THR A 78 -7.93 13.73 -4.11
C THR A 78 -7.34 13.79 -2.71
N LEU A 79 -6.83 12.66 -2.23
CA LEU A 79 -6.31 12.48 -0.87
C LEU A 79 -4.82 12.15 -0.92
N THR A 80 -4.08 12.62 0.08
CA THR A 80 -2.79 12.06 0.46
C THR A 80 -3.02 11.13 1.64
N VAL A 81 -2.67 9.85 1.49
CA VAL A 81 -2.89 8.83 2.51
C VAL A 81 -1.60 8.10 2.84
N LYS A 82 -1.45 7.71 4.11
CA LYS A 82 -0.39 6.83 4.57
C LYS A 82 -0.86 5.38 4.45
N ARG A 83 -0.16 4.59 3.65
CA ARG A 83 -0.34 3.15 3.46
C ARG A 83 0.65 2.41 4.36
N GLU A 84 0.16 1.73 5.38
CA GLU A 84 0.98 0.98 6.35
C GLU A 84 0.63 -0.51 6.33
N GLN A 85 1.61 -1.38 6.55
CA GLN A 85 1.27 -2.78 6.83
C GLN A 85 0.83 -2.95 8.29
N VAL A 86 -0.20 -3.76 8.48
CA VAL A 86 -0.67 -4.16 9.81
C VAL A 86 0.15 -5.35 10.28
N LYS A 87 0.85 -5.22 11.40
CA LYS A 87 1.56 -6.35 12.02
C LYS A 87 0.54 -7.35 12.58
N ASN A 88 0.60 -8.60 12.12
CA ASN A 88 -0.34 -9.67 12.47
C ASN A 88 -1.81 -9.28 12.17
N PRO A 89 -2.18 -9.13 10.88
CA PRO A 89 -3.55 -8.77 10.54
C PRO A 89 -4.54 -9.87 10.98
N PRO A 90 -5.82 -9.52 11.20
CA PRO A 90 -6.87 -10.51 11.37
C PRO A 90 -6.91 -11.48 10.18
N MET A 91 -7.33 -12.72 10.41
CA MET A 91 -7.36 -13.77 9.38
C MET A 91 -8.15 -13.37 8.12
N ASP A 92 -9.24 -12.62 8.29
CA ASP A 92 -10.08 -12.11 7.20
C ASP A 92 -9.94 -10.59 7.00
N GLY A 93 -8.91 -9.98 7.60
CA GLY A 93 -8.66 -8.55 7.56
C GLY A 93 -7.61 -8.16 6.52
N SER A 94 -7.67 -6.91 6.06
CA SER A 94 -6.62 -6.35 5.21
C SER A 94 -5.28 -6.33 5.95
N SER A 95 -4.21 -6.77 5.27
CA SER A 95 -2.83 -6.58 5.74
C SER A 95 -2.35 -5.14 5.58
N ILE A 96 -3.13 -4.28 4.93
CA ILE A 96 -2.83 -2.88 4.66
C ILE A 96 -3.85 -1.96 5.33
N ARG A 97 -3.36 -0.93 6.01
CA ARG A 97 -4.16 0.15 6.60
C ARG A 97 -3.88 1.46 5.89
N TYR A 98 -4.94 2.23 5.64
CA TYR A 98 -4.88 3.54 5.02
C TYR A 98 -5.31 4.61 6.02
N ILE A 99 -4.47 5.62 6.22
CA ILE A 99 -4.70 6.71 7.17
C ILE A 99 -4.70 8.01 6.39
N LEU A 100 -5.74 8.83 6.54
CA LEU A 100 -5.81 10.15 5.92
C LEU A 100 -4.69 11.03 6.49
N MET A 101 -3.84 11.55 5.61
CA MET A 101 -2.89 12.60 5.98
C MET A 101 -3.42 13.97 5.60
N LYS A 102 -4.00 14.10 4.40
CA LYS A 102 -4.50 15.38 3.89
C LYS A 102 -5.57 15.16 2.82
N VAL A 103 -6.59 16.02 2.83
CA VAL A 103 -7.47 16.22 1.67
C VAL A 103 -6.82 17.28 0.78
N VAL A 104 -6.36 16.87 -0.41
CA VAL A 104 -5.73 17.77 -1.38
C VAL A 104 -6.80 18.54 -2.14
N GLU A 105 -7.88 17.86 -2.51
CA GLU A 105 -8.97 18.42 -3.29
C GLU A 105 -10.30 17.76 -2.92
N LYS A 106 -11.39 18.54 -2.94
CA LYS A 106 -12.78 18.10 -2.78
C LYS A 106 -13.62 18.86 -3.79
N ILE A 107 -14.16 18.17 -4.79
CA ILE A 107 -14.97 18.76 -5.87
C ILE A 107 -16.39 18.22 -5.76
N LYS A 108 -17.38 19.11 -5.77
CA LYS A 108 -18.79 18.70 -5.84
C LYS A 108 -19.14 18.36 -7.29
N ILE A 109 -19.75 17.19 -7.50
CA ILE A 109 -20.26 16.72 -8.78
C ILE A 109 -21.75 17.00 -8.90
#